data_AF-A0A359CU44-F1
#
_entry.id   AF-A0A359CU44-F1
#
_cell.length_a   1.000
_cell.length_b   1.000
_cell.length_c   1.000
_cell.angle_alpha   90.00
_cell.angle_beta   90.00
_cell.angle_gamma   90.00
#
_symmetry.space_group_name_H-M   'P 1'
#
loop_
_entity.id
_entity.type
_entity.pdbx_description
1 polymer ?
#
loop_
_entity_poly.entity_id
_entity_poly.type
_entity_poly.pdbx_seq_one_letter_code
_entity_poly.pdbx_strand_id
1 'polypeptide(L)'
;MRAKILEFIIFFCVLSILVLIFNFCQKSSKICSLGYTGESCQTQVTPSKIKIDYIKIDSFPTFINGHTWDVSDGPDLFISIYKDSLLIYQSLVNNNATNTRDYYFYPNPVIEIKDMSANYTVKLFDDDIDFDHDLMGDLSHKYSSTGGFPTSISSTKNGVKIVMNFTYSW
;
A
#
# COMPACT_ATOMS: atom_id res chain seq x y z
N MET A 1 44.70 9.55 62.53
CA MET A 1 44.95 9.56 61.06
C MET A 1 44.21 8.45 60.31
N ARG A 2 43.99 7.25 60.88
CA ARG A 2 43.26 6.13 60.21
C ARG A 2 41.76 6.35 59.94
N ALA A 3 41.03 7.08 60.79
CA ALA A 3 39.58 7.28 60.62
C ALA A 3 39.21 8.13 59.39
N LYS A 4 40.02 9.14 59.04
CA LYS A 4 39.76 10.02 57.89
C LYS A 4 39.98 9.33 56.53
N ILE A 5 40.77 8.25 56.50
CA ILE A 5 41.03 7.47 55.28
C ILE A 5 39.81 6.59 54.94
N LEU A 6 39.14 6.05 55.96
CA LEU A 6 37.97 5.18 55.77
C LEU A 6 36.75 5.95 55.23
N GLU A 7 36.49 7.16 55.75
CA GLU A 7 35.41 8.03 55.25
C GLU A 7 35.64 8.45 53.80
N PHE A 8 36.89 8.71 53.42
CA PHE A 8 37.25 9.11 52.06
C PHE A 8 37.05 7.97 51.04
N ILE A 9 37.34 6.72 51.43
CA ILE A 9 37.13 5.53 50.60
C ILE A 9 35.62 5.25 50.43
N ILE A 10 34.82 5.39 51.49
CA ILE A 10 33.37 5.20 51.42
C ILE A 10 32.74 6.25 50.47
N PHE A 11 33.17 7.51 50.57
CA PHE A 11 32.66 8.58 49.69
C PHE A 11 32.99 8.33 48.21
N PHE A 12 34.21 7.88 47.89
CA PHE A 12 34.59 7.52 46.53
C PHE A 12 33.85 6.29 46.01
N CYS A 13 33.63 5.26 46.84
CA CYS A 13 32.83 4.08 46.46
C CYS A 13 31.37 4.46 46.16
N VAL A 14 30.73 5.28 47.00
CA VAL A 14 29.34 5.70 46.80
C VAL A 14 29.20 6.57 45.55
N LEU A 15 30.16 7.48 45.30
CA LEU A 15 30.20 8.31 44.10
C LEU A 15 30.40 7.47 42.82
N SER A 16 31.26 6.45 42.88
CA SER A 16 31.51 5.54 41.76
C SER A 16 30.29 4.68 41.43
N ILE A 17 29.59 4.19 42.46
CA ILE A 17 28.32 3.46 42.32
C ILE A 17 27.25 4.38 41.74
N LEU A 18 27.14 5.63 42.19
CA LEU A 18 26.20 6.61 41.64
C LEU A 18 26.44 6.87 40.15
N VAL A 19 27.70 7.03 39.73
CA VAL A 19 28.08 7.24 38.32
C VAL A 19 27.76 6.02 37.45
N LEU A 20 27.91 4.79 37.97
CA LEU A 20 27.53 3.57 37.25
C LEU A 20 26.00 3.43 37.08
N ILE A 21 25.21 3.87 38.06
CA ILE A 21 23.73 3.83 37.98
C ILE A 21 23.22 4.90 36.97
N PHE A 22 23.86 6.07 36.89
CA PHE A 22 23.47 7.12 35.94
C PHE A 22 23.82 6.80 34.47
N ASN A 23 24.88 6.02 34.22
CA ASN A 23 25.28 5.66 32.85
C ASN A 23 24.49 4.48 32.24
N PHE A 24 23.70 3.76 33.04
CA PHE A 24 22.87 2.63 32.57
C PHE A 24 21.48 3.04 32.07
N CYS A 25 21.11 4.32 32.17
CA CYS A 25 19.78 4.82 31.79
C CYS A 25 19.83 5.83 30.64
N GLN A 26 20.79 5.70 29.72
CA GLN A 26 20.68 6.32 28.40
C GLN A 26 19.90 5.34 27.51
N LYS A 27 18.56 5.35 27.62
CA LYS A 27 17.73 4.67 26.61
C LYS A 27 18.01 5.39 25.30
N SER A 28 18.94 4.85 24.50
CA SER A 28 19.17 5.28 23.12
C SER A 28 17.84 5.12 22.40
N SER A 29 17.07 6.20 22.30
CA SER A 29 15.83 6.18 21.53
C SER A 29 16.24 6.07 20.07
N LYS A 30 16.25 4.83 19.57
CA LYS A 30 16.42 4.55 18.15
C LYS A 30 15.37 5.36 17.39
N ILE A 31 15.81 6.27 16.51
CA ILE A 31 14.91 6.99 15.62
C ILE A 31 14.41 5.96 14.60
N CYS A 32 13.12 5.66 14.65
CA CYS A 32 12.53 4.72 13.71
C CYS A 32 12.34 5.37 12.33
N SER A 33 12.48 4.56 11.28
CA SER A 33 12.09 4.95 9.93
C SER A 33 10.61 5.35 9.91
N LEU A 34 10.24 6.24 8.99
CA LEU A 34 8.86 6.67 8.80
C LEU A 34 7.93 5.45 8.64
N GLY A 35 6.82 5.44 9.37
CA GLY A 35 5.87 4.33 9.40
C GLY A 35 6.21 3.18 10.37
N TYR A 36 7.30 3.28 11.14
CA TYR A 36 7.66 2.27 12.14
C TYR A 36 7.77 2.86 13.55
N THR A 37 7.48 2.03 14.55
CA THR A 37 7.56 2.36 15.99
C THR A 37 8.08 1.17 16.81
N GLY A 38 8.17 1.35 18.13
CA GLY A 38 8.64 0.37 19.10
C GLY A 38 10.15 0.43 19.35
N GLU A 39 10.60 -0.27 20.39
CA GLU A 39 12.00 -0.26 20.82
C GLU A 39 12.97 -0.79 19.75
N SER A 40 12.53 -1.76 18.95
CA SER A 40 13.29 -2.32 17.83
C SER A 40 13.00 -1.66 16.48
N CYS A 41 12.03 -0.73 16.39
CA CYS A 41 11.48 -0.18 15.14
C CYS A 41 10.92 -1.24 14.17
N GLN A 42 10.30 -2.29 14.71
CA GLN A 42 9.70 -3.37 13.93
C GLN A 42 8.17 -3.33 13.91
N THR A 43 7.55 -2.48 14.73
CA THR A 43 6.10 -2.35 14.76
C THR A 43 5.67 -1.37 13.68
N GLN A 44 4.93 -1.87 12.69
CA GLN A 44 4.35 -1.04 11.65
C GLN A 44 3.27 -0.13 12.25
N VAL A 45 3.34 1.16 11.94
CA VAL A 45 2.27 2.12 12.25
C VAL A 45 1.22 2.01 11.15
N THR A 46 -0.06 2.19 11.48
CA THR A 46 -1.12 2.28 10.46
C THR A 46 -1.12 3.69 9.85
N PRO A 47 -1.04 3.83 8.52
CA PRO A 47 -1.10 5.13 7.86
C PRO A 47 -2.44 5.83 8.12
N SER A 48 -2.45 7.16 8.16
CA SER A 48 -3.69 7.94 8.29
C SER A 48 -4.53 7.90 7.01
N LYS A 49 -3.89 7.74 5.85
CA LYS A 49 -4.54 7.49 4.56
C LYS A 49 -3.58 6.82 3.56
N ILE A 50 -4.16 6.09 2.61
CA ILE A 50 -3.46 5.58 1.43
C ILE A 50 -4.14 6.18 0.20
N LYS A 51 -3.37 6.85 -0.66
CA LYS A 51 -3.86 7.43 -1.90
C LYS A 51 -3.62 6.47 -3.05
N ILE A 52 -4.63 6.17 -3.86
CA ILE A 52 -4.43 5.47 -5.13
C ILE A 52 -3.92 6.49 -6.14
N ASP A 53 -2.67 6.37 -6.57
CA ASP A 53 -2.04 7.31 -7.50
C ASP A 53 -2.51 7.08 -8.93
N TYR A 54 -2.41 5.82 -9.37
CA TYR A 54 -2.91 5.36 -10.66
C TYR A 54 -3.13 3.86 -10.65
N ILE A 55 -3.90 3.40 -11.62
CA ILE A 55 -4.09 1.99 -11.96
C ILE A 55 -3.57 1.78 -13.37
N LYS A 56 -2.68 0.81 -13.54
CA LYS A 56 -2.10 0.44 -14.82
C LYS A 56 -2.66 -0.89 -15.27
N ILE A 57 -3.13 -0.96 -16.51
CA ILE A 57 -3.40 -2.21 -17.23
C ILE A 57 -2.17 -2.47 -18.09
N ASP A 58 -1.42 -3.52 -17.73
CA ASP A 58 -0.12 -3.87 -18.32
C ASP A 58 -0.28 -4.88 -19.48
N SER A 59 -1.29 -5.75 -19.39
CA SER A 59 -1.63 -6.70 -20.46
C SER A 59 -3.09 -7.15 -20.35
N PHE A 60 -3.68 -7.57 -21.45
CA PHE A 60 -4.96 -8.28 -21.54
C PHE A 60 -4.98 -9.14 -22.82
N PRO A 61 -5.77 -10.24 -22.86
CA PRO A 61 -5.83 -11.07 -24.05
C PRO A 61 -6.61 -10.36 -25.17
N THR A 62 -6.29 -10.65 -26.44
CA THR A 62 -7.08 -10.16 -27.59
C THR A 62 -8.41 -10.91 -27.73
N PHE A 63 -8.46 -12.14 -27.23
CA PHE A 63 -9.62 -13.02 -27.35
C PHE A 63 -10.01 -13.56 -25.98
N ILE A 64 -11.31 -13.63 -25.71
CA ILE A 64 -11.89 -14.37 -24.59
C ILE A 64 -12.62 -15.60 -25.11
N ASN A 65 -12.20 -16.79 -24.68
CA ASN A 65 -12.80 -18.07 -25.09
C ASN A 65 -12.91 -18.26 -26.62
N GLY A 66 -12.02 -17.65 -27.40
CA GLY A 66 -12.01 -17.72 -28.87
C GLY A 66 -12.84 -16.66 -29.59
N HIS A 67 -13.51 -15.77 -28.85
CA HIS A 67 -14.19 -14.60 -29.39
C HIS A 67 -13.34 -13.34 -29.15
N THR A 68 -13.43 -12.38 -30.06
CA THR A 68 -12.90 -11.03 -29.81
C THR A 68 -13.77 -10.33 -28.78
N TRP A 69 -13.19 -9.32 -28.13
CA TRP A 69 -13.91 -8.40 -27.25
C TRP A 69 -14.98 -7.64 -28.06
N ASP A 70 -14.54 -6.90 -29.09
CA ASP A 70 -15.43 -6.33 -30.11
C ASP A 70 -15.35 -7.06 -31.45
N VAL A 71 -16.42 -6.98 -32.25
CA VAL A 71 -16.49 -7.66 -33.57
C VAL A 71 -15.52 -7.06 -34.60
N SER A 72 -15.23 -5.77 -34.51
CA SER A 72 -14.47 -5.02 -35.53
C SER A 72 -13.20 -4.34 -35.03
N ASP A 73 -13.04 -4.19 -33.71
CA ASP A 73 -12.05 -3.38 -33.02
C ASP A 73 -11.55 -4.10 -31.76
N GLY A 74 -10.77 -3.38 -30.93
CA GLY A 74 -10.33 -3.88 -29.63
C GLY A 74 -11.16 -3.27 -28.50
N PRO A 75 -11.12 -3.84 -27.30
CA PRO A 75 -12.03 -3.50 -26.20
C PRO A 75 -12.04 -2.02 -25.84
N ASP A 76 -13.17 -1.53 -25.38
CA ASP A 76 -13.38 -0.19 -24.85
C ASP A 76 -13.15 -0.20 -23.32
N LEU A 77 -11.91 0.06 -22.88
CA LEU A 77 -11.50 -0.20 -21.50
C LEU A 77 -11.94 0.87 -20.51
N PHE A 78 -12.57 0.45 -19.41
CA PHE A 78 -12.74 1.29 -18.22
C PHE A 78 -12.53 0.50 -16.92
N ILE A 79 -12.31 1.22 -15.83
CA ILE A 79 -12.16 0.61 -14.50
C ILE A 79 -13.26 1.08 -13.55
N SER A 80 -13.58 0.19 -12.62
CA SER A 80 -14.39 0.51 -11.45
C SER A 80 -13.66 0.12 -10.17
N ILE A 81 -13.74 0.97 -9.15
CA ILE A 81 -13.16 0.72 -7.83
C ILE A 81 -14.30 0.53 -6.84
N TYR A 82 -14.23 -0.57 -6.11
CA TYR A 82 -15.19 -0.92 -5.08
C TYR A 82 -14.52 -0.89 -3.72
N LYS A 83 -15.25 -0.39 -2.72
CA LYS A 83 -14.98 -0.62 -1.29
C LYS A 83 -15.93 -1.68 -0.80
N ASP A 84 -15.39 -2.86 -0.48
CA ASP A 84 -16.12 -4.09 -0.24
C ASP A 84 -17.03 -4.41 -1.45
N SER A 85 -18.32 -4.10 -1.39
CA SER A 85 -19.27 -4.24 -2.50
C SER A 85 -19.78 -2.90 -3.06
N LEU A 86 -19.43 -1.77 -2.43
CA LEU A 86 -19.90 -0.45 -2.83
C LEU A 86 -19.01 0.12 -3.93
N LEU A 87 -19.59 0.46 -5.08
CA LEU A 87 -18.91 1.23 -6.12
C LEU A 87 -18.58 2.63 -5.60
N ILE A 88 -17.29 2.99 -5.60
CA ILE A 88 -16.82 4.32 -5.13
C ILE A 88 -16.20 5.16 -6.23
N TYR A 89 -15.85 4.56 -7.37
CA TYR A 89 -15.27 5.25 -8.52
C TYR A 89 -15.48 4.45 -9.80
N GLN A 90 -15.71 5.15 -10.90
CA GLN A 90 -15.68 4.63 -12.25
C GLN A 90 -14.89 5.62 -13.12
N SER A 91 -14.02 5.11 -14.00
CA SER A 91 -13.25 5.95 -14.91
C SER A 91 -14.03 6.34 -16.16
N LEU A 92 -13.45 7.24 -16.94
CA LEU A 92 -13.78 7.36 -18.36
C LEU A 92 -13.29 6.12 -19.12
N VAL A 93 -13.87 5.93 -20.31
CA VAL A 93 -13.58 4.81 -21.22
C VAL A 93 -12.39 5.16 -22.13
N ASN A 94 -11.52 4.19 -22.37
CA ASN A 94 -10.46 4.26 -23.37
C ASN A 94 -10.84 3.36 -24.54
N ASN A 95 -11.37 3.98 -25.59
CA ASN A 95 -11.93 3.21 -26.69
C ASN A 95 -10.84 2.52 -27.53
N ASN A 96 -11.22 1.39 -28.13
CA ASN A 96 -10.46 0.70 -29.18
C ASN A 96 -9.06 0.29 -28.70
N ALA A 97 -8.99 -0.29 -27.50
CA ALA A 97 -7.74 -0.62 -26.85
C ALA A 97 -7.03 -1.81 -27.52
N THR A 98 -5.74 -1.65 -27.80
CA THR A 98 -4.83 -2.72 -28.19
C THR A 98 -4.08 -3.29 -26.99
N ASN A 99 -3.78 -4.59 -27.02
CA ASN A 99 -2.99 -5.26 -25.97
C ASN A 99 -1.47 -5.06 -26.08
N THR A 100 -1.02 -4.19 -26.98
CA THR A 100 0.40 -3.90 -27.25
C THR A 100 0.92 -2.67 -26.52
N ARG A 101 0.07 -1.99 -25.75
CA ARG A 101 0.42 -0.81 -24.97
C ARG A 101 -0.20 -0.85 -23.58
N ASP A 102 0.38 -0.06 -22.69
CA ASP A 102 -0.13 0.14 -21.33
C ASP A 102 -1.28 1.15 -21.30
N TYR A 103 -2.22 0.97 -20.39
CA TYR A 103 -3.27 1.95 -20.10
C TYR A 103 -3.18 2.41 -18.66
N TYR A 104 -3.23 3.73 -18.45
CA TYR A 104 -3.15 4.35 -17.13
C TYR A 104 -4.45 5.07 -16.80
N PHE A 105 -5.02 4.72 -15.66
CA PHE A 105 -6.20 5.34 -15.11
C PHE A 105 -5.81 6.15 -13.88
N TYR A 106 -6.07 7.45 -13.91
CA TYR A 106 -5.79 8.39 -12.83
C TYR A 106 -7.11 8.82 -12.19
N PRO A 107 -7.49 8.27 -11.02
CA PRO A 107 -8.77 8.61 -10.41
C PRO A 107 -8.97 10.11 -10.18
N ASN A 108 -10.07 10.64 -10.70
CA ASN A 108 -10.49 12.03 -10.50
C ASN A 108 -12.00 12.08 -10.18
N PRO A 109 -12.42 12.40 -8.95
CA PRO A 109 -11.60 12.86 -7.83
C PRO A 109 -10.62 11.81 -7.30
N VAL A 110 -9.54 12.26 -6.65
CA VAL A 110 -8.53 11.39 -6.03
C VAL A 110 -9.19 10.47 -5.00
N ILE A 111 -8.86 9.18 -5.06
CA ILE A 111 -9.37 8.18 -4.11
C ILE A 111 -8.40 8.01 -2.94
N GLU A 112 -8.89 8.34 -1.74
CA GLU A 112 -8.18 8.15 -0.47
C GLU A 112 -8.81 7.00 0.33
N ILE A 113 -8.04 5.94 0.55
CA ILE A 113 -8.36 4.84 1.46
C ILE A 113 -8.14 5.33 2.89
N LYS A 114 -9.24 5.46 3.64
CA LYS A 114 -9.24 5.85 5.06
C LYS A 114 -9.66 4.69 5.98
N ASP A 115 -10.40 3.73 5.43
CA ASP A 115 -10.79 2.53 6.15
C ASP A 115 -9.85 1.39 5.75
N MET A 116 -8.89 1.09 6.62
CA MET A 116 -7.87 0.06 6.42
C MET A 116 -8.40 -1.36 6.66
N SER A 117 -9.64 -1.50 7.16
CA SER A 117 -10.27 -2.79 7.42
C SER A 117 -11.03 -3.33 6.20
N ALA A 118 -11.45 -2.43 5.31
CA ALA A 118 -12.18 -2.75 4.09
C ALA A 118 -11.30 -3.39 3.01
N ASN A 119 -11.92 -4.16 2.13
CA ASN A 119 -11.29 -4.65 0.92
C ASN A 119 -11.55 -3.68 -0.24
N TYR A 120 -10.52 -3.30 -0.99
CA TYR A 120 -10.65 -2.46 -2.18
C TYR A 120 -10.41 -3.30 -3.41
N THR A 121 -11.38 -3.32 -4.32
CA THR A 121 -11.29 -4.10 -5.55
C THR A 121 -11.35 -3.19 -6.75
N VAL A 122 -10.33 -3.25 -7.59
CA VAL A 122 -10.34 -2.72 -8.94
C VAL A 122 -10.84 -3.79 -9.88
N LYS A 123 -11.80 -3.45 -10.72
CA LYS A 123 -12.28 -4.29 -11.82
C LYS A 123 -12.02 -3.56 -13.14
N LEU A 124 -11.51 -4.29 -14.12
CA LEU A 124 -11.36 -3.85 -15.50
C LEU A 124 -12.52 -4.42 -16.31
N PHE A 125 -13.16 -3.56 -17.09
CA PHE A 125 -14.27 -3.90 -17.95
C PHE A 125 -14.01 -3.47 -19.39
N ASP A 126 -14.72 -4.14 -20.28
CA ASP A 126 -14.96 -3.76 -21.66
C ASP A 126 -16.34 -3.10 -21.77
N ASP A 127 -16.42 -1.94 -22.43
CA ASP A 127 -17.64 -1.13 -22.54
C ASP A 127 -18.46 -1.50 -23.78
N ASP A 128 -19.37 -2.45 -23.62
CA ASP A 128 -20.38 -2.74 -24.65
C ASP A 128 -21.58 -1.77 -24.56
N ILE A 129 -21.63 -0.76 -25.43
CA ILE A 129 -22.71 0.26 -25.42
C ILE A 129 -24.12 -0.35 -25.51
N ASP A 130 -24.24 -1.48 -26.22
CA ASP A 130 -25.53 -2.15 -26.49
C ASP A 130 -25.83 -3.32 -25.53
N PHE A 131 -24.90 -3.70 -24.64
CA PHE A 131 -25.01 -4.86 -23.74
C PHE A 131 -24.50 -4.55 -22.32
N ASP A 132 -24.50 -5.57 -21.45
CA ASP A 132 -23.86 -5.45 -20.14
C ASP A 132 -22.33 -5.46 -20.33
N HIS A 133 -21.62 -4.56 -19.64
CA HIS A 133 -20.15 -4.48 -19.71
C HIS A 133 -19.48 -5.79 -19.30
N ASP A 134 -18.55 -6.26 -20.12
CA ASP A 134 -17.86 -7.52 -19.88
C ASP A 134 -16.71 -7.38 -18.88
N LEU A 135 -16.72 -8.19 -17.83
CA LEU A 135 -15.63 -8.20 -16.83
C LEU A 135 -14.40 -8.89 -17.40
N MET A 136 -13.33 -8.12 -17.63
CA MET A 136 -12.07 -8.64 -18.14
C MET A 136 -11.17 -9.20 -17.02
N GLY A 137 -11.11 -8.51 -15.88
CA GLY A 137 -10.23 -8.92 -14.78
C GLY A 137 -10.36 -8.06 -13.53
N ASP A 138 -9.74 -8.52 -12.45
CA ASP A 138 -9.84 -7.86 -11.15
C ASP A 138 -8.55 -7.93 -10.31
N LEU A 139 -8.42 -6.98 -9.38
CA LEU A 139 -7.37 -6.89 -8.39
C LEU A 139 -8.00 -6.46 -7.06
N SER A 140 -7.95 -7.33 -6.05
CA SER A 140 -8.42 -7.04 -4.70
C SER A 140 -7.24 -6.78 -3.75
N HIS A 141 -7.38 -5.78 -2.89
CA HIS A 141 -6.39 -5.39 -1.90
C HIS A 141 -7.02 -5.00 -0.58
N LYS A 142 -6.44 -5.52 0.50
CA LYS A 142 -6.71 -5.10 1.86
C LYS A 142 -5.40 -4.75 2.54
N TYR A 143 -5.39 -3.63 3.27
CA TYR A 143 -4.20 -3.21 4.02
C TYR A 143 -3.77 -4.28 5.02
N SER A 144 -2.45 -4.47 5.16
CA SER A 144 -1.84 -5.38 6.13
C SER A 144 -0.91 -4.61 7.06
N SER A 145 -1.03 -4.84 8.37
CA SER A 145 -0.19 -4.24 9.41
C SER A 145 1.17 -4.93 9.59
N THR A 146 1.51 -5.92 8.77
CA THR A 146 2.77 -6.68 8.88
C THR A 146 3.49 -6.86 7.53
N GLY A 147 3.01 -6.22 6.45
CA GLY A 147 3.55 -6.35 5.09
C GLY A 147 4.48 -5.22 4.64
N GLY A 148 4.82 -4.29 5.53
CA GLY A 148 5.48 -3.04 5.18
C GLY A 148 4.54 -2.08 4.44
N PHE A 149 5.10 -1.29 3.53
CA PHE A 149 4.39 -0.25 2.78
C PHE A 149 4.62 -0.40 1.27
N PRO A 150 4.14 -1.48 0.63
CA PRO A 150 4.31 -1.66 -0.80
C PRO A 150 3.65 -0.50 -1.56
N THR A 151 4.44 0.23 -2.34
CA THR A 151 3.92 1.33 -3.18
C THR A 151 3.22 0.84 -4.44
N SER A 152 3.22 -0.47 -4.69
CA SER A 152 2.46 -1.10 -5.76
C SER A 152 2.10 -2.53 -5.44
N ILE A 153 0.96 -2.97 -5.95
CA ILE A 153 0.54 -4.37 -5.99
C ILE A 153 0.06 -4.72 -7.39
N SER A 154 0.04 -6.01 -7.73
CA SER A 154 -0.44 -6.46 -9.03
C SER A 154 -1.17 -7.79 -8.95
N SER A 155 -2.06 -8.04 -9.90
CA SER A 155 -2.66 -9.35 -10.16
C SER A 155 -2.57 -9.65 -11.64
N THR A 156 -2.26 -10.91 -11.97
CA THR A 156 -2.34 -11.44 -13.33
C THR A 156 -3.28 -12.64 -13.33
N LYS A 157 -4.40 -12.55 -14.04
CA LYS A 157 -5.39 -13.63 -14.19
C LYS A 157 -5.88 -13.65 -15.63
N ASN A 158 -5.96 -14.84 -16.23
CA ASN A 158 -6.47 -15.02 -17.60
C ASN A 158 -5.82 -14.08 -18.65
N GLY A 159 -4.52 -13.78 -18.50
CA GLY A 159 -3.78 -12.86 -19.38
C GLY A 159 -3.99 -11.37 -19.08
N VAL A 160 -4.92 -11.02 -18.20
CA VAL A 160 -5.13 -9.64 -17.73
C VAL A 160 -4.21 -9.35 -16.55
N LYS A 161 -3.37 -8.31 -16.68
CA LYS A 161 -2.48 -7.84 -15.61
C LYS A 161 -2.84 -6.42 -15.20
N ILE A 162 -3.29 -6.29 -13.95
CA ILE A 162 -3.66 -5.02 -13.32
C ILE A 162 -2.60 -4.70 -12.26
N VAL A 163 -2.11 -3.46 -12.26
CA VAL A 163 -1.19 -2.93 -11.25
C VAL A 163 -1.82 -1.71 -10.60
N MET A 164 -1.89 -1.68 -9.27
CA MET A 164 -2.38 -0.54 -8.50
C MET A 164 -1.21 0.10 -7.76
N ASN A 165 -1.04 1.41 -7.90
CA ASN A 165 0.04 2.18 -7.29
C ASN A 165 -0.49 3.07 -6.15
N PHE A 166 0.32 3.24 -5.11
CA PHE A 166 -0.07 3.89 -3.87
C PHE A 166 0.99 4.84 -3.32
N THR A 167 0.48 5.84 -2.60
CA THR A 167 1.26 6.69 -1.69
C THR A 167 0.65 6.66 -0.30
N TYR A 168 1.49 6.45 0.73
CA TYR A 168 1.10 6.43 2.13
C TYR A 168 1.26 7.82 2.77
N SER A 169 0.35 8.19 3.67
CA SER A 169 0.49 9.35 4.55
C SER A 169 0.38 8.93 6.02
N TRP A 170 1.10 9.64 6.88
CA TRP A 170 1.26 9.36 8.31
C TRP A 170 0.56 10.42 9.13
#